data_AF-W9YAL8-F1
#
_entry.id   AF-W9YAL8-F1
#
_cell.length_a   1.000
_cell.length_b   1.000
_cell.length_c   1.000
_cell.angle_alpha   90.00
_cell.angle_beta   90.00
_cell.angle_gamma   90.00
#
_symmetry.space_group_name_H-M   'P 1'
#
loop_
_entity.id
_entity.type
_entity.pdbx_description
1 polymer ?
#
loop_
_entity_poly.entity_id
_entity_poly.type
_entity_poly.pdbx_seq_one_letter_code
_entity_poly.pdbx_strand_id
1 'polypeptide(L)'
;MSDRDGLRKQWTALYAHTLPQLAKNRSPVQPIWPVTLDHCFSRIILDYVIGHGERQWDHIIGKPAVRNMTEQQLHDAIALGQQIKSGEVDLLYLDELSLHCRRKHEKTLESKCPMSVEPAPSASVSRKRSMEEHTDSTQNPTIKRTRLEKRQSTLHFSADMQPSGATFHRSSNLDLTSEAGEANHELKRTLQRVRSHPSLTQYRKKLYLTLLSVPRGRYTTYAAMSDYLNSSARAVGGGMRNNPFAPEVPCHRVLAANGTIGGFCGDWGKDGKFANKKIALLRSEGVRFDGNGKVVGEPFRQFHSFEHIE
;
A
#
# COMPACT_ATOMS: atom_id res chain seq x y z
N MET A 1 -25.87 -40.52 -1.12
CA MET A 1 -25.59 -39.07 -1.15
C MET A 1 -25.41 -38.70 -2.60
N SER A 2 -26.12 -37.69 -3.12
CA SER A 2 -25.98 -37.31 -4.53
C SER A 2 -24.53 -36.92 -4.82
N ASP A 3 -24.00 -37.28 -5.99
CA ASP A 3 -22.61 -37.01 -6.39
C ASP A 3 -22.25 -35.53 -6.18
N ARG A 4 -23.20 -34.65 -6.52
CA ARG A 4 -23.14 -33.20 -6.29
C ARG A 4 -22.96 -32.76 -4.84
N ASP A 5 -23.54 -33.47 -3.86
CA ASP A 5 -23.39 -33.11 -2.45
C ASP A 5 -22.01 -33.52 -1.91
N GLY A 6 -21.41 -34.57 -2.48
CA GLY A 6 -20.01 -34.93 -2.23
C GLY A 6 -19.07 -33.84 -2.73
N LEU A 7 -19.26 -33.39 -3.98
CA LEU A 7 -18.47 -32.31 -4.58
C LEU A 7 -18.60 -31.00 -3.81
N ARG A 8 -19.80 -30.61 -3.38
CA ARG A 8 -20.00 -29.42 -2.55
C ARG A 8 -19.21 -29.47 -1.25
N LYS A 9 -19.22 -30.62 -0.55
CA LYS A 9 -18.45 -30.79 0.68
C LYS A 9 -16.95 -30.69 0.43
N GLN A 10 -16.47 -31.33 -0.65
CA GLN A 10 -15.06 -31.28 -1.02
C GLN A 10 -14.61 -29.86 -1.37
N TRP A 11 -15.40 -29.15 -2.18
CA TRP A 11 -15.18 -27.74 -2.51
C TRP A 11 -15.11 -26.88 -1.24
N THR A 12 -16.10 -27.00 -0.36
CA THR A 12 -16.12 -26.25 0.92
C THR A 12 -14.91 -26.55 1.78
N ALA A 13 -14.51 -27.82 1.93
CA ALA A 13 -13.31 -28.17 2.69
C ALA A 13 -12.02 -27.59 2.08
N LEU A 14 -11.96 -27.49 0.75
CA LEU A 14 -10.80 -26.99 0.03
C LEU A 14 -10.59 -25.48 0.24
N TYR A 15 -11.61 -24.66 -0.05
CA TYR A 15 -11.49 -23.20 0.05
C TYR A 15 -11.59 -22.70 1.50
N ALA A 16 -12.37 -23.36 2.37
CA ALA A 16 -12.60 -22.87 3.74
C ALA A 16 -11.54 -23.30 4.75
N HIS A 17 -10.86 -24.43 4.51
CA HIS A 17 -9.89 -24.98 5.45
C HIS A 17 -8.52 -25.19 4.83
N THR A 18 -8.45 -25.96 3.74
CA THR A 18 -7.17 -26.44 3.20
C THR A 18 -6.27 -25.31 2.70
N LEU A 19 -6.75 -24.49 1.76
CA LEU A 19 -5.97 -23.39 1.19
C LEU A 19 -5.63 -22.29 2.21
N PRO A 20 -6.56 -21.84 3.08
CA PRO A 20 -6.23 -20.92 4.17
C PRO A 20 -5.17 -21.45 5.14
N GLN A 21 -5.19 -22.75 5.48
CA GLN A 21 -4.18 -23.35 6.35
C GLN A 21 -2.80 -23.33 5.70
N LEU A 22 -2.70 -23.70 4.41
CA LEU A 22 -1.44 -23.65 3.66
C LEU A 22 -0.88 -22.23 3.59
N ALA A 23 -1.74 -21.24 3.36
CA ALA A 23 -1.36 -19.83 3.36
C ALA A 23 -0.88 -19.34 4.71
N LYS A 24 -1.59 -19.68 5.80
CA LYS A 24 -1.20 -19.34 7.18
C LYS A 24 0.15 -19.95 7.56
N ASN A 25 0.37 -21.20 7.16
CA ASN A 25 1.62 -21.91 7.43
C ASN A 25 2.76 -21.53 6.48
N ARG A 26 2.52 -20.62 5.52
CA ARG A 26 3.48 -20.21 4.49
C ARG A 26 4.10 -21.41 3.79
N SER A 27 3.24 -22.32 3.34
CA SER A 27 3.67 -23.53 2.65
C SER A 27 4.57 -23.18 1.45
N PRO A 28 5.73 -23.85 1.28
CA PRO A 28 6.69 -23.55 0.21
C PRO A 28 6.17 -23.92 -1.19
N VAL A 29 5.01 -24.58 -1.25
CA VAL A 29 4.35 -24.99 -2.49
C VAL A 29 3.95 -23.79 -3.35
N GLN A 30 3.76 -22.62 -2.74
CA GLN A 30 3.60 -21.35 -3.45
C GLN A 30 4.70 -20.39 -2.97
N PRO A 31 5.40 -19.68 -3.87
CA PRO A 31 6.45 -18.74 -3.48
C PRO A 31 5.88 -17.57 -2.67
N ILE A 32 4.64 -17.17 -2.96
CA ILE A 32 3.92 -16.08 -2.30
C ILE A 32 2.44 -16.46 -2.19
N TRP A 33 1.86 -16.23 -1.01
CA TRP A 33 0.42 -16.37 -0.77
C TRP A 33 -0.24 -14.98 -0.73
N PRO A 34 -0.87 -14.48 -1.82
CA PRO A 34 -1.47 -13.14 -1.87
C PRO A 34 -2.68 -12.99 -0.95
N VAL A 35 -3.36 -14.10 -0.64
CA VAL A 35 -4.57 -14.14 0.18
C VAL A 35 -4.45 -15.19 1.27
N THR A 36 -5.16 -14.98 2.39
CA THR A 36 -5.12 -15.86 3.57
C THR A 36 -6.51 -16.22 4.10
N LEU A 37 -7.57 -15.56 3.61
CA LEU A 37 -8.94 -15.76 4.06
C LEU A 37 -9.69 -16.72 3.12
N ASP A 38 -10.54 -17.55 3.70
CA ASP A 38 -11.38 -18.53 3.01
C ASP A 38 -12.17 -17.98 1.81
N HIS A 39 -12.90 -16.88 2.04
CA HIS A 39 -13.72 -16.27 1.01
C HIS A 39 -12.88 -15.65 -0.11
N CYS A 40 -11.63 -15.23 0.15
CA CYS A 40 -10.73 -14.75 -0.89
C CYS A 40 -10.36 -15.87 -1.86
N PHE A 41 -9.97 -17.05 -1.35
CA PHE A 41 -9.71 -18.22 -2.19
C PHE A 41 -10.91 -18.61 -3.03
N SER A 42 -12.10 -18.65 -2.41
CA SER A 42 -13.32 -18.95 -3.16
C SER A 42 -13.55 -17.93 -4.28
N ARG A 43 -13.32 -16.63 -4.05
CA ARG A 43 -13.57 -15.60 -5.06
C ARG A 43 -12.60 -15.74 -6.24
N ILE A 44 -11.31 -15.90 -5.96
CA ILE A 44 -10.28 -16.03 -7.00
C ILE A 44 -10.58 -17.23 -7.90
N ILE A 45 -10.82 -18.40 -7.30
CA ILE A 45 -11.10 -19.63 -8.04
C ILE A 45 -12.41 -19.50 -8.83
N LEU A 46 -13.46 -18.95 -8.23
CA LEU A 46 -14.76 -18.81 -8.91
C LEU A 46 -14.70 -17.77 -10.05
N ASP A 47 -13.98 -16.66 -9.88
CA ASP A 47 -13.81 -15.66 -10.95
C ASP A 47 -13.06 -16.24 -12.14
N TYR A 48 -12.12 -17.15 -11.92
CA TYR A 48 -11.44 -17.85 -13.00
C TYR A 48 -12.31 -18.95 -13.64
N VAL A 49 -12.92 -19.82 -12.84
CA VAL A 49 -13.65 -21.00 -13.34
C VAL A 49 -14.99 -20.61 -13.99
N ILE A 50 -15.72 -19.68 -13.39
CA ILE A 50 -17.05 -19.27 -13.85
C ILE A 50 -16.95 -17.99 -14.67
N GLY A 51 -16.15 -17.05 -14.18
CA GLY A 51 -15.95 -15.75 -14.82
C GLY A 51 -14.95 -15.75 -15.98
N HIS A 52 -14.24 -16.86 -16.20
CA HIS A 52 -13.13 -16.98 -17.16
C HIS A 52 -12.05 -15.90 -17.00
N GLY A 53 -11.90 -15.32 -15.79
CA GLY A 53 -11.01 -14.19 -15.52
C GLY A 53 -11.46 -12.86 -16.13
N GLU A 54 -12.62 -12.81 -16.81
CA GLU A 54 -13.14 -11.61 -17.47
C GLU A 54 -14.27 -10.94 -16.70
N ARG A 55 -15.07 -11.73 -15.98
CA ARG A 55 -16.25 -11.27 -15.23
C ARG A 55 -16.23 -11.78 -13.80
N GLN A 56 -16.93 -11.08 -12.91
CA GLN A 56 -17.11 -11.57 -11.55
C GLN A 56 -18.11 -12.73 -11.55
N TRP A 57 -17.81 -13.79 -10.81
CA TRP A 57 -18.63 -15.01 -10.81
C TRP A 57 -20.09 -14.76 -10.38
N ASP A 58 -20.34 -13.77 -9.51
CA ASP A 58 -21.66 -13.47 -8.95
C ASP A 58 -22.60 -12.73 -9.91
N HIS A 59 -22.10 -12.34 -11.07
CA HIS A 59 -22.93 -11.89 -12.20
C HIS A 59 -23.37 -13.04 -13.11
N ILE A 60 -22.79 -14.23 -12.96
CA ILE A 60 -23.05 -15.39 -13.82
C ILE A 60 -23.91 -16.41 -13.07
N ILE A 61 -23.62 -16.65 -11.79
CA ILE A 61 -24.40 -17.56 -10.94
C ILE A 61 -24.91 -16.88 -9.68
N GLY A 62 -26.04 -17.36 -9.16
CA GLY A 62 -26.66 -16.85 -7.94
C GLY A 62 -25.86 -17.12 -6.67
N LYS A 63 -26.06 -16.29 -5.64
CA LYS A 63 -25.50 -16.51 -4.29
C LYS A 63 -26.40 -17.48 -3.51
N PRO A 64 -25.85 -18.41 -2.69
CA PRO A 64 -24.43 -18.73 -2.51
C PRO A 64 -23.90 -19.65 -3.63
N ALA A 65 -22.67 -19.44 -4.09
CA ALA A 65 -22.05 -20.19 -5.20
C ALA A 65 -22.13 -21.71 -5.02
N VAL A 66 -21.86 -22.22 -3.81
CA VAL A 66 -21.89 -23.66 -3.48
C VAL A 66 -23.23 -24.32 -3.84
N ARG A 67 -24.34 -23.58 -3.77
CA ARG A 67 -25.67 -24.11 -4.11
C ARG A 67 -25.99 -23.99 -5.60
N ASN A 68 -25.49 -22.95 -6.27
CA ASN A 68 -25.89 -22.59 -7.63
C ASN A 68 -24.91 -23.06 -8.72
N MET A 69 -23.74 -23.60 -8.37
CA MET A 69 -22.83 -24.20 -9.35
C MET A 69 -23.37 -25.53 -9.93
N THR A 70 -23.05 -25.77 -11.19
CA THR A 70 -23.24 -27.07 -11.85
C THR A 70 -22.22 -28.09 -11.33
N GLU A 71 -22.45 -29.38 -11.60
CA GLU A 71 -21.48 -30.44 -11.24
C GLU A 71 -20.14 -30.20 -11.93
N GLN A 72 -20.14 -29.83 -13.22
CA GLN A 72 -18.92 -29.50 -13.96
C GLN A 72 -18.16 -28.32 -13.32
N GLN A 73 -18.86 -27.22 -12.98
CA GLN A 73 -18.24 -26.07 -12.34
C GLN A 73 -17.64 -26.41 -10.97
N LEU A 74 -18.29 -27.32 -10.21
CA LEU A 74 -17.74 -27.83 -8.96
C LEU A 74 -16.45 -28.64 -9.20
N HIS A 75 -16.45 -29.53 -10.20
CA HIS A 75 -15.25 -30.28 -10.58
C HIS A 75 -14.10 -29.35 -10.97
N ASP A 76 -14.35 -28.37 -11.84
CA ASP A 76 -13.34 -27.43 -12.32
C ASP A 76 -12.79 -26.56 -11.17
N ALA A 77 -13.65 -26.10 -10.26
CA ALA A 77 -13.25 -25.35 -9.06
C ALA A 77 -12.41 -26.19 -8.09
N ILE A 78 -12.78 -27.45 -7.88
CA ILE A 78 -12.00 -28.38 -7.06
C ILE A 78 -10.66 -28.67 -7.73
N ALA A 79 -10.63 -28.94 -9.04
CA ALA A 79 -9.42 -29.21 -9.80
C ALA A 79 -8.44 -28.04 -9.71
N LEU A 80 -8.90 -26.81 -9.97
CA LEU A 80 -8.06 -25.62 -9.84
C LEU A 80 -7.56 -25.41 -8.41
N GLY A 81 -8.41 -25.64 -7.40
CA GLY A 81 -7.99 -25.56 -6.01
C GLY A 81 -6.93 -26.62 -5.62
N GLN A 82 -6.98 -27.83 -6.20
CA GLN A 82 -5.93 -28.83 -6.02
C GLN A 82 -4.65 -28.43 -6.73
N GLN A 83 -4.73 -27.86 -7.93
CA GLN A 83 -3.56 -27.34 -8.65
C GLN A 83 -2.85 -26.24 -7.84
N ILE A 84 -3.61 -25.29 -7.27
CA ILE A 84 -3.06 -24.27 -6.35
C ILE A 84 -2.39 -24.93 -5.14
N LYS A 85 -3.04 -25.94 -4.54
CA LYS A 85 -2.49 -26.68 -3.40
C LYS A 85 -1.18 -27.41 -3.74
N SER A 86 -1.03 -27.90 -4.97
CA SER A 86 0.15 -28.63 -5.47
C SER A 86 1.26 -27.73 -6.01
N GLY A 87 0.97 -26.45 -6.27
CA GLY A 87 1.95 -25.49 -6.81
C GLY A 87 2.02 -25.47 -8.34
N GLU A 88 1.18 -26.25 -9.02
CA GLU A 88 1.12 -26.30 -10.49
C GLU A 88 0.60 -25.01 -11.13
N VAL A 89 -0.23 -24.26 -10.40
CA VAL A 89 -0.79 -22.98 -10.84
C VAL A 89 -0.38 -21.87 -9.90
N ASP A 90 0.08 -20.76 -10.47
CA ASP A 90 0.48 -19.56 -9.74
C ASP A 90 -0.77 -18.83 -9.20
N LEU A 91 -0.90 -18.83 -7.88
CA LEU A 91 -2.00 -18.15 -7.20
C LEU A 91 -1.94 -16.63 -7.35
N LEU A 92 -0.76 -16.03 -7.53
CA LEU A 92 -0.62 -14.59 -7.77
C LEU A 92 -1.28 -14.20 -9.08
N TYR A 93 -1.01 -14.97 -10.14
CA TYR A 93 -1.61 -14.74 -11.44
C TYR A 93 -3.15 -14.79 -11.38
N LEU A 94 -3.71 -15.77 -10.67
CA LEU A 94 -5.16 -15.89 -10.50
C LEU A 94 -5.76 -14.73 -9.69
N ASP A 95 -5.07 -14.26 -8.64
CA ASP A 95 -5.48 -13.08 -7.86
C ASP A 95 -5.52 -11.82 -8.73
N GLU A 96 -4.52 -11.62 -9.58
CA GLU A 96 -4.48 -10.49 -10.52
C GLU A 96 -5.65 -10.51 -11.51
N LEU A 97 -5.99 -11.67 -12.07
CA LEU A 97 -7.15 -11.84 -12.95
C LEU A 97 -8.47 -11.53 -12.22
N SER A 98 -8.65 -12.07 -11.01
CA SER A 98 -9.82 -11.82 -10.17
C SER A 98 -9.97 -10.33 -9.80
N LEU A 99 -8.87 -9.64 -9.51
CA LEU A 99 -8.88 -8.20 -9.26
C LEU A 99 -9.18 -7.39 -10.54
N HIS A 100 -8.67 -7.83 -11.69
CA HIS A 100 -8.89 -7.14 -12.96
C HIS A 100 -10.36 -7.18 -13.39
N CYS A 101 -11.00 -8.34 -13.37
CA CYS A 101 -12.41 -8.47 -13.78
C CYS A 101 -13.34 -7.66 -12.88
N ARG A 102 -13.01 -7.56 -11.59
CA ARG A 102 -13.77 -6.77 -10.61
C ARG A 102 -13.66 -5.26 -10.84
N ARG A 103 -12.48 -4.76 -11.20
CA ARG A 103 -12.24 -3.34 -11.56
C ARG A 103 -12.89 -2.92 -12.88
N LYS A 104 -12.92 -3.82 -13.88
CA LYS A 104 -13.49 -3.53 -15.21
C LYS A 104 -15.00 -3.32 -15.16
N HIS A 105 -15.70 -4.09 -14.31
CA HIS A 105 -17.16 -3.99 -14.16
C HIS A 105 -17.64 -2.74 -13.42
N GLU A 106 -16.75 -2.10 -12.64
CA GLU A 106 -17.04 -0.83 -11.93
C GLU A 106 -17.11 0.35 -12.91
N LYS A 107 -16.33 0.32 -14.01
CA LYS A 107 -16.32 1.38 -15.03
C LYS A 107 -17.54 1.41 -15.95
N THR A 108 -18.29 0.31 -16.08
CA THR A 108 -19.45 0.25 -16.98
C THR A 108 -20.69 0.95 -16.39
N LEU A 109 -20.69 1.28 -15.08
CA LEU A 109 -21.78 1.96 -14.40
C LEU A 109 -21.57 3.49 -14.20
N GLU A 110 -20.36 4.02 -14.39
CA GLU A 110 -20.04 5.46 -14.17
C GLU A 110 -20.07 6.32 -15.45
N SER A 111 -20.55 5.81 -16.58
CA SER A 111 -20.62 6.57 -17.84
C SER A 111 -21.92 7.38 -17.95
N LYS A 112 -22.09 8.38 -17.08
CA LYS A 112 -22.95 9.56 -17.30
C LYS A 112 -22.76 10.58 -16.16
N CYS A 113 -21.97 11.62 -16.40
CA CYS A 113 -22.34 12.99 -16.05
C CYS A 113 -21.47 14.01 -16.83
N PRO A 114 -22.08 15.01 -17.48
CA PRO A 114 -21.38 16.02 -18.28
C PRO A 114 -20.85 17.18 -17.43
N MET A 115 -19.92 17.92 -18.03
CA MET A 115 -19.18 19.06 -17.47
C MET A 115 -20.02 20.31 -17.17
N SER A 116 -19.55 21.07 -16.16
CA SER A 116 -19.56 22.56 -15.98
C SER A 116 -20.94 23.26 -15.88
N VAL A 117 -21.21 24.25 -15.03
CA VAL A 117 -20.58 25.59 -14.83
C VAL A 117 -21.15 26.20 -13.52
N GLU A 118 -20.35 26.96 -12.75
CA GLU A 118 -20.77 27.90 -11.67
C GLU A 118 -20.91 29.32 -12.27
N PRO A 119 -21.81 30.24 -11.80
CA PRO A 119 -21.60 30.90 -10.50
C PRO A 119 -22.87 31.34 -9.71
N ALA A 120 -22.65 31.62 -8.42
CA ALA A 120 -23.54 32.24 -7.41
C ALA A 120 -24.01 33.68 -7.79
N PRO A 121 -25.00 34.34 -7.10
CA PRO A 121 -24.90 34.71 -5.68
C PRO A 121 -26.21 34.82 -4.84
N SER A 122 -26.01 34.98 -3.52
CA SER A 122 -26.69 35.92 -2.59
C SER A 122 -27.58 35.40 -1.45
N ALA A 123 -27.17 35.86 -0.25
CA ALA A 123 -27.93 36.51 0.83
C ALA A 123 -28.77 35.72 1.87
N SER A 124 -28.35 35.91 3.14
CA SER A 124 -29.15 36.09 4.37
C SER A 124 -29.78 34.80 4.98
N VAL A 125 -29.92 34.56 6.29
CA VAL A 125 -30.10 35.38 7.50
C VAL A 125 -29.57 34.63 8.75
N SER A 126 -29.09 35.42 9.71
CA SER A 126 -28.81 35.22 11.14
C SER A 126 -29.59 34.14 11.93
N ARG A 127 -28.93 33.53 12.94
CA ARG A 127 -29.26 33.74 14.36
C ARG A 127 -28.21 33.21 15.35
N LYS A 128 -28.05 34.04 16.39
CA LYS A 128 -27.14 34.04 17.55
C LYS A 128 -27.76 33.23 18.70
N ARG A 129 -26.97 32.49 19.50
CA ARG A 129 -27.01 32.62 20.97
C ARG A 129 -25.81 31.96 21.67
N SER A 130 -25.27 32.76 22.57
CA SER A 130 -24.29 32.58 23.65
C SER A 130 -24.68 31.46 24.62
N MET A 131 -23.74 30.66 25.16
CA MET A 131 -22.81 30.93 26.27
C MET A 131 -23.51 30.93 27.63
N GLU A 132 -23.16 29.98 28.50
CA GLU A 132 -22.97 30.19 29.94
C GLU A 132 -22.23 29.01 30.60
N GLU A 133 -21.31 29.38 31.48
CA GLU A 133 -20.39 28.59 32.29
C GLU A 133 -21.05 28.07 33.58
N HIS A 134 -20.46 27.03 34.19
CA HIS A 134 -20.12 26.90 35.63
C HIS A 134 -19.31 25.59 35.77
N THR A 135 -18.01 25.61 36.12
CA THR A 135 -17.42 25.52 37.49
C THR A 135 -18.08 24.40 38.33
N ASP A 136 -17.38 23.44 38.93
CA ASP A 136 -16.19 23.55 39.78
C ASP A 136 -15.47 22.17 39.92
N SER A 137 -14.22 22.29 40.34
CA SER A 137 -13.16 21.35 40.78
C SER A 137 -13.57 19.97 41.34
N THR A 138 -12.67 18.95 41.32
CA THR A 138 -11.81 18.65 42.47
C THR A 138 -10.69 17.65 42.12
N GLN A 139 -9.45 18.12 42.32
CA GLN A 139 -8.24 17.44 42.86
C GLN A 139 -7.38 16.42 42.06
N ASN A 140 -6.09 16.79 42.08
CA ASN A 140 -4.82 16.15 41.71
C ASN A 140 -4.43 15.06 42.75
N PRO A 141 -3.43 14.15 42.54
CA PRO A 141 -2.02 14.58 42.46
C PRO A 141 -1.06 13.74 41.58
N THR A 142 -0.22 14.46 40.84
CA THR A 142 1.27 14.38 40.77
C THR A 142 1.99 13.11 41.25
N ILE A 143 2.79 12.50 40.36
CA ILE A 143 4.11 11.92 40.69
C ILE A 143 5.14 12.31 39.61
N LYS A 144 6.26 12.89 40.05
CA LYS A 144 7.48 13.24 39.28
C LYS A 144 8.53 12.11 39.37
N ARG A 145 9.52 12.21 38.47
CA ARG A 145 10.88 11.59 38.44
C ARG A 145 10.93 10.21 37.75
N THR A 146 11.92 9.86 36.91
CA THR A 146 13.34 10.27 36.92
C THR A 146 14.03 10.00 35.57
N ARG A 147 15.01 10.84 35.26
CA ARG A 147 16.10 10.70 34.27
C ARG A 147 17.00 9.52 34.62
N LEU A 148 17.38 8.70 33.65
CA LEU A 148 18.58 7.85 33.73
C LEU A 148 19.33 7.86 32.39
N GLU A 149 20.62 8.14 32.49
CA GLU A 149 21.57 8.35 31.40
C GLU A 149 22.17 7.04 30.86
N LYS A 150 22.72 7.16 29.65
CA LYS A 150 23.91 6.47 29.11
C LYS A 150 24.16 5.03 29.55
N ARG A 151 23.99 4.10 28.58
CA ARG A 151 24.99 3.07 28.33
C ARG A 151 25.30 2.97 26.85
N GLN A 152 26.51 3.39 26.52
CA GLN A 152 27.22 3.05 25.29
C GLN A 152 27.32 1.52 25.20
N SER A 153 27.04 0.96 24.03
CA SER A 153 27.57 -0.33 23.63
C SER A 153 28.16 -0.18 22.25
N THR A 154 29.49 -0.10 22.25
CA THR A 154 30.38 -0.16 21.11
C THR A 154 30.28 -1.57 20.52
N LEU A 155 29.77 -1.72 19.29
CA LEU A 155 30.01 -2.93 18.52
C LEU A 155 31.05 -2.63 17.45
N HIS A 156 32.21 -3.23 17.67
CA HIS A 156 33.36 -3.24 16.80
C HIS A 156 33.03 -3.86 15.44
N PHE A 157 33.47 -3.18 14.39
CA PHE A 157 33.59 -3.68 13.04
C PHE A 157 34.81 -4.61 12.98
N SER A 158 34.60 -5.89 12.68
CA SER A 158 35.66 -6.79 12.22
C SER A 158 35.33 -7.22 10.80
N ALA A 159 36.06 -6.63 9.87
CA ALA A 159 36.24 -7.15 8.53
C ALA A 159 37.12 -8.39 8.61
N ASP A 160 36.66 -9.50 8.05
CA ASP A 160 37.49 -10.50 7.35
C ASP A 160 36.59 -11.61 6.81
N MET A 161 36.37 -11.60 5.50
CA MET A 161 36.02 -12.81 4.73
C MET A 161 36.32 -12.53 3.25
N GLN A 162 37.43 -13.07 2.75
CA GLN A 162 37.74 -13.07 1.32
C GLN A 162 36.85 -14.08 0.57
N PRO A 163 36.44 -13.80 -0.68
CA PRO A 163 35.70 -14.74 -1.51
C PRO A 163 36.66 -15.66 -2.28
N SER A 164 36.46 -16.97 -2.11
CA SER A 164 37.03 -18.03 -2.94
C SER A 164 36.47 -17.96 -4.36
N GLY A 165 37.37 -18.08 -5.33
CA GLY A 165 37.12 -17.81 -6.74
C GLY A 165 36.06 -18.69 -7.40
N ALA A 166 35.21 -18.02 -8.18
CA ALA A 166 34.55 -18.58 -9.34
C ALA A 166 34.69 -17.58 -10.50
N THR A 167 35.10 -18.10 -11.64
CA THR A 167 35.47 -17.43 -12.88
C THR A 167 34.43 -16.42 -13.38
N PHE A 168 34.85 -15.15 -13.46
CA PHE A 168 34.10 -14.06 -14.10
C PHE A 168 34.15 -14.18 -15.63
N HIS A 169 32.98 -14.34 -16.25
CA HIS A 169 32.78 -13.85 -17.60
C HIS A 169 32.80 -12.32 -17.56
N ARG A 170 33.81 -11.73 -18.21
CA ARG A 170 33.98 -10.30 -18.39
C ARG A 170 32.95 -9.80 -19.41
N SER A 171 31.89 -9.15 -18.94
CA SER A 171 31.03 -8.29 -19.74
C SER A 171 31.05 -6.86 -19.18
N SER A 172 31.66 -5.96 -19.96
CA SER A 172 31.45 -4.51 -20.06
C SER A 172 31.10 -3.70 -18.79
N ASN A 173 32.11 -3.05 -18.20
CA ASN A 173 31.97 -1.96 -17.21
C ASN A 173 31.66 -0.58 -17.84
N LEU A 174 30.97 -0.51 -18.98
CA LEU A 174 30.80 0.76 -19.72
C LEU A 174 29.49 1.53 -19.42
N ASP A 175 28.59 1.01 -18.58
CA ASP A 175 27.21 1.52 -18.49
C ASP A 175 26.74 1.95 -17.08
N LEU A 176 27.58 1.82 -16.06
CA LEU A 176 27.17 2.15 -14.67
C LEU A 176 27.38 3.63 -14.30
N THR A 177 28.24 4.35 -15.01
CA THR A 177 28.54 5.77 -14.73
C THR A 177 27.54 6.73 -15.37
N SER A 178 26.88 6.34 -16.47
CA SER A 178 25.87 7.13 -17.17
C SER A 178 24.57 7.23 -16.35
N GLU A 179 24.04 6.10 -15.89
CA GLU A 179 22.77 6.05 -15.14
C GLU A 179 22.84 6.82 -13.80
N ALA A 180 23.95 6.71 -13.08
CA ALA A 180 24.16 7.45 -11.83
C ALA A 180 24.27 8.97 -12.07
N GLY A 181 24.89 9.37 -13.20
CA GLY A 181 24.98 10.76 -13.62
C GLY A 181 23.61 11.35 -14.00
N GLU A 182 22.80 10.59 -14.74
CA GLU A 182 21.44 10.99 -15.13
C GLU A 182 20.51 11.11 -13.92
N ALA A 183 20.54 10.14 -13.00
CA ALA A 183 19.73 10.19 -11.79
C ALA A 183 20.07 11.40 -10.90
N ASN A 184 21.36 11.75 -10.81
CA ASN A 184 21.81 12.92 -10.06
C ASN A 184 21.35 14.22 -10.75
N HIS A 185 21.45 14.29 -12.09
CA HIS A 185 20.98 15.44 -12.85
C HIS A 185 19.46 15.66 -12.71
N GLU A 186 18.67 14.58 -12.71
CA GLU A 186 17.22 14.66 -12.53
C GLU A 186 16.83 15.07 -11.10
N LEU A 187 17.56 14.58 -10.09
CA LEU A 187 17.40 15.04 -8.72
C LEU A 187 17.69 16.54 -8.60
N LYS A 188 18.79 17.04 -9.18
CA LYS A 188 19.11 18.47 -9.18
C LYS A 188 18.02 19.33 -9.82
N ARG A 189 17.48 18.92 -10.96
CA ARG A 189 16.34 19.60 -11.61
C ARG A 189 15.12 19.66 -10.69
N THR A 190 14.80 18.55 -10.04
CA THR A 190 13.66 18.47 -9.12
C THR A 190 13.86 19.38 -7.91
N LEU A 191 15.06 19.39 -7.30
CA LEU A 191 15.41 20.28 -6.20
C LEU A 191 15.24 21.75 -6.59
N GLN A 192 15.70 22.13 -7.78
CA GLN A 192 15.57 23.50 -8.28
C GLN A 192 14.10 23.89 -8.49
N ARG A 193 13.28 23.02 -9.09
CA ARG A 193 11.83 23.25 -9.27
C ARG A 193 11.11 23.46 -7.94
N VAL A 194 11.44 22.67 -6.91
CA VAL A 194 10.84 22.81 -5.58
C VAL A 194 11.24 24.14 -4.93
N ARG A 195 12.53 24.52 -5.02
CA ARG A 195 13.07 25.76 -4.44
C ARG A 195 12.49 27.02 -5.10
N SER A 196 12.41 27.04 -6.43
CA SER A 196 11.98 28.21 -7.21
C SER A 196 10.46 28.40 -7.28
N HIS A 197 9.67 27.42 -6.81
CA HIS A 197 8.20 27.49 -6.94
C HIS A 197 7.61 28.72 -6.21
N PRO A 198 6.83 29.58 -6.91
CA PRO A 198 6.41 30.87 -6.39
C PRO A 198 5.30 30.78 -5.33
N SER A 199 4.39 29.81 -5.45
CA SER A 199 3.21 29.70 -4.57
C SER A 199 3.39 28.77 -3.37
N LEU A 200 4.58 28.17 -3.18
CA LEU A 200 4.83 27.27 -2.04
C LEU A 200 5.40 28.03 -0.85
N THR A 201 4.84 27.78 0.33
CA THR A 201 5.39 28.27 1.60
C THR A 201 6.74 27.64 1.89
N GLN A 202 7.56 28.30 2.71
CA GLN A 202 8.86 27.76 3.13
C GLN A 202 8.72 26.38 3.78
N TYR A 203 7.67 26.19 4.58
CA TYR A 203 7.33 24.89 5.15
C TYR A 203 7.08 23.83 4.07
N ARG A 204 6.28 24.11 3.03
CA ARG A 204 6.01 23.15 1.95
C ARG A 204 7.25 22.84 1.13
N LYS A 205 8.11 23.82 0.88
CA LYS A 205 9.41 23.61 0.23
C LYS A 205 10.27 22.64 1.05
N LYS A 206 10.46 22.92 2.34
CA LYS A 206 11.20 22.05 3.26
C LYS A 206 10.60 20.64 3.35
N LEU A 207 9.27 20.53 3.37
CA LEU A 207 8.54 19.26 3.39
C LEU A 207 8.87 18.40 2.15
N TYR A 208 8.80 18.96 0.95
CA TYR A 208 9.07 18.24 -0.30
C TYR A 208 10.56 17.89 -0.45
N LEU A 209 11.46 18.81 -0.08
CA LEU A 209 12.90 18.52 -0.05
C LEU A 209 13.24 17.38 0.92
N THR A 210 12.63 17.36 2.10
CA THR A 210 12.79 16.28 3.07
C THR A 210 12.27 14.95 2.50
N LEU A 211 11.14 14.96 1.81
CA LEU A 211 10.56 13.75 1.21
C LEU A 211 11.46 13.15 0.12
N LEU A 212 12.19 13.97 -0.64
CA LEU A 212 13.16 13.50 -1.64
C LEU A 212 14.33 12.70 -1.02
N SER A 213 14.60 12.86 0.28
CA SER A 213 15.63 12.05 0.99
C SER A 213 15.20 10.62 1.24
N VAL A 214 13.91 10.28 1.12
CA VAL A 214 13.43 8.91 1.31
C VAL A 214 13.80 8.10 0.07
N PRO A 215 14.71 7.11 0.17
CA PRO A 215 15.18 6.39 -1.01
C PRO A 215 14.11 5.47 -1.59
N ARG A 216 14.26 5.12 -2.87
CA ARG A 216 13.41 4.13 -3.54
C ARG A 216 13.43 2.81 -2.77
N GLY A 217 12.26 2.19 -2.61
CA GLY A 217 12.12 0.92 -1.88
C GLY A 217 12.05 1.07 -0.36
N ARG A 218 12.14 2.30 0.15
CA ARG A 218 11.85 2.64 1.54
C ARG A 218 10.58 3.47 1.63
N TYR A 219 9.94 3.41 2.78
CA TYR A 219 8.78 4.22 3.12
C TYR A 219 9.07 5.00 4.40
N THR A 220 8.32 6.06 4.64
CA THR A 220 8.29 6.79 5.90
C THR A 220 6.86 6.98 6.38
N THR A 221 6.66 7.61 7.54
CA THR A 221 5.32 7.86 8.10
C THR A 221 5.06 9.34 8.30
N TYR A 222 3.78 9.74 8.33
CA TYR A 222 3.40 11.11 8.66
C TYR A 222 3.97 11.56 10.00
N ALA A 223 4.01 10.65 10.99
CA ALA A 223 4.59 10.90 12.30
C ALA A 223 6.11 11.13 12.21
N ALA A 224 6.84 10.23 11.56
CA ALA A 224 8.29 10.38 11.39
C ALA A 224 8.68 11.69 10.69
N MET A 225 7.94 12.07 9.64
CA MET A 225 8.15 13.33 8.96
C MET A 225 7.78 14.55 9.82
N SER A 226 6.68 14.48 10.57
CA SER A 226 6.28 15.58 11.44
C SER A 226 7.26 15.80 12.58
N ASP A 227 7.82 14.73 13.15
CA ASP A 227 8.85 14.78 14.18
C ASP A 227 10.10 15.50 13.64
N TYR A 228 10.58 15.12 12.46
CA TYR A 228 11.76 15.72 11.84
C TYR A 228 11.55 17.21 11.46
N LEU A 229 10.36 17.57 11.01
CA LEU A 229 10.03 18.92 10.58
C LEU A 229 9.58 19.85 11.72
N ASN A 230 9.51 19.36 12.95
CA ASN A 230 8.90 20.06 14.09
C ASN A 230 7.50 20.58 13.73
N SER A 231 6.66 19.70 13.19
CA SER A 231 5.34 20.02 12.65
C SER A 231 4.28 19.00 13.11
N SER A 232 3.08 19.02 12.52
CA SER A 232 2.03 18.05 12.80
C SER A 232 1.84 17.07 11.63
N ALA A 233 1.46 15.83 11.95
CA ALA A 233 1.11 14.82 10.94
C ALA A 233 0.00 15.30 9.99
N ARG A 234 -0.92 16.15 10.47
CA ARG A 234 -1.98 16.78 9.66
C ARG A 234 -1.40 17.76 8.64
N ALA A 235 -0.42 18.58 9.03
CA ALA A 235 0.25 19.51 8.11
C ALA A 235 1.03 18.75 7.02
N VAL A 236 1.73 17.66 7.40
CA VAL A 236 2.39 16.75 6.44
C VAL A 236 1.37 16.17 5.47
N GLY A 237 0.25 15.63 5.99
CA GLY A 237 -0.83 15.07 5.16
C GLY A 237 -1.43 16.09 4.18
N GLY A 238 -1.64 17.33 4.63
CA GLY A 238 -2.10 18.44 3.77
C GLY A 238 -1.12 18.78 2.65
N GLY A 239 0.19 18.68 2.91
CA GLY A 239 1.22 18.82 1.87
C GLY A 239 1.23 17.65 0.89
N MET A 240 1.17 16.40 1.38
CA MET A 240 1.13 15.21 0.51
C MET A 240 -0.08 15.19 -0.41
N ARG A 241 -1.25 15.64 0.07
CA ARG A 241 -2.49 15.75 -0.72
C ARG A 241 -2.37 16.75 -1.87
N ASN A 242 -1.63 17.84 -1.66
CA ASN A 242 -1.52 18.96 -2.60
C ASN A 242 -0.12 19.07 -3.20
N ASN A 243 0.55 17.94 -3.43
CA ASN A 243 1.88 17.90 -4.02
C ASN A 243 1.80 18.20 -5.54
N PRO A 244 2.30 19.37 -6.00
CA PRO A 244 2.25 19.73 -7.42
C PRO A 244 3.36 19.04 -8.25
N PHE A 245 4.30 18.37 -7.58
CA PHE A 245 5.45 17.71 -8.21
C PHE A 245 5.30 16.19 -8.18
N ALA A 246 4.08 15.66 -8.13
CA ALA A 246 3.88 14.22 -8.28
C ALA A 246 3.98 13.85 -9.77
N PRO A 247 4.67 12.75 -10.14
CA PRO A 247 5.25 11.71 -9.28
C PRO A 247 6.73 11.93 -8.85
N GLU A 248 7.41 12.98 -9.32
CA GLU A 248 8.85 13.20 -9.08
C GLU A 248 9.19 13.34 -7.59
N VAL A 249 8.36 14.06 -6.83
CA VAL A 249 8.38 14.11 -5.37
C VAL A 249 7.48 12.97 -4.84
N PRO A 250 8.04 11.93 -4.21
CA PRO A 250 7.39 10.63 -4.04
C PRO A 250 6.41 10.61 -2.85
N CYS A 251 5.28 11.32 -2.94
CA CYS A 251 4.30 11.41 -1.85
C CYS A 251 3.64 10.05 -1.50
N HIS A 252 3.72 9.07 -2.40
CA HIS A 252 3.29 7.68 -2.13
C HIS A 252 4.14 6.98 -1.07
N ARG A 253 5.38 7.43 -0.81
CA ARG A 253 6.28 6.85 0.22
C ARG A 253 5.88 7.18 1.66
N VAL A 254 4.90 8.07 1.88
CA VAL A 254 4.46 8.47 3.23
C VAL A 254 3.21 7.69 3.66
N LEU A 255 3.32 6.94 4.76
CA LEU A 255 2.29 6.03 5.27
C LEU A 255 1.76 6.42 6.65
N ALA A 256 0.69 5.75 7.10
CA ALA A 256 0.18 5.91 8.46
C ALA A 256 1.15 5.33 9.49
N ALA A 257 1.10 5.82 10.73
CA ALA A 257 2.04 5.42 11.79
C ALA A 257 1.98 3.91 12.12
N ASN A 258 0.83 3.27 11.92
CA ASN A 258 0.60 1.83 12.11
C ASN A 258 1.07 0.96 10.92
N GLY A 259 1.73 1.57 9.93
CA GLY A 259 2.19 0.89 8.71
C GLY A 259 1.11 0.62 7.66
N THR A 260 -0.14 1.02 7.88
CA THR A 260 -1.18 0.86 6.85
C THR A 260 -1.08 1.93 5.77
N ILE A 261 -1.74 1.69 4.65
CA ILE A 261 -1.95 2.71 3.63
C ILE A 261 -2.73 3.89 4.23
N GLY A 262 -2.03 5.00 4.41
CA GLY A 262 -2.64 6.29 4.74
C GLY A 262 -3.18 7.00 3.50
N GLY A 263 -3.73 8.20 3.66
CA GLY A 263 -4.39 8.91 2.56
C GLY A 263 -3.51 9.16 1.33
N PHE A 264 -4.12 9.11 0.15
CA PHE A 264 -3.46 9.36 -1.13
C PHE A 264 -4.41 10.04 -2.10
N CYS A 265 -3.93 11.10 -2.78
CA CYS A 265 -4.71 11.88 -3.75
C CYS A 265 -6.11 12.31 -3.25
N GLY A 266 -6.21 12.73 -1.99
CA GLY A 266 -7.48 13.23 -1.42
C GLY A 266 -8.24 12.21 -0.59
N ASP A 267 -8.09 10.92 -0.88
CA ASP A 267 -8.87 9.83 -0.29
C ASP A 267 -8.12 9.12 0.84
N TRP A 268 -8.84 8.52 1.80
CA TRP A 268 -8.27 7.94 3.02
C TRP A 268 -8.60 6.46 3.19
N GLY A 269 -7.60 5.66 3.60
CA GLY A 269 -7.80 4.27 4.01
C GLY A 269 -7.49 3.26 2.92
N LYS A 270 -7.60 1.98 3.28
CA LYS A 270 -7.36 0.81 2.40
C LYS A 270 -8.33 0.73 1.23
N ASP A 271 -9.53 1.30 1.40
CA ASP A 271 -10.61 1.32 0.42
C ASP A 271 -10.66 2.62 -0.39
N GLY A 272 -9.71 3.55 -0.15
CA GLY A 272 -9.66 4.79 -0.91
C GLY A 272 -9.41 4.51 -2.40
N LYS A 273 -10.05 5.27 -3.28
CA LYS A 273 -10.00 5.15 -4.76
C LYS A 273 -8.58 5.08 -5.30
N PHE A 274 -7.61 5.69 -4.60
CA PHE A 274 -6.20 5.71 -4.98
C PHE A 274 -5.27 4.85 -4.10
N ALA A 275 -5.80 4.14 -3.10
CA ALA A 275 -5.02 3.26 -2.22
C ALA A 275 -4.30 2.16 -3.03
N ASN A 276 -4.99 1.56 -3.99
CA ASN A 276 -4.42 0.55 -4.90
C ASN A 276 -3.27 1.09 -5.75
N LYS A 277 -3.39 2.34 -6.23
CA LYS A 277 -2.32 3.00 -7.01
C LYS A 277 -1.08 3.24 -6.16
N LYS A 278 -1.27 3.69 -4.91
CA LYS A 278 -0.18 3.88 -3.94
C LYS A 278 0.52 2.56 -3.59
N ILE A 279 -0.25 1.50 -3.34
CA ILE A 279 0.30 0.16 -3.10
C ILE A 279 1.13 -0.31 -4.30
N ALA A 280 0.62 -0.15 -5.53
CA ALA A 280 1.32 -0.56 -6.74
C ALA A 280 2.65 0.18 -6.92
N LEU A 281 2.68 1.50 -6.69
CA LEU A 281 3.92 2.29 -6.72
C LEU A 281 4.92 1.83 -5.65
N LEU A 282 4.45 1.57 -4.44
CA LEU A 282 5.31 1.08 -3.36
C LEU A 282 5.88 -0.30 -3.69
N ARG A 283 5.05 -1.21 -4.21
CA ARG A 283 5.49 -2.56 -4.62
C ARG A 283 6.50 -2.51 -5.76
N SER A 284 6.29 -1.67 -6.78
CA SER A 284 7.24 -1.53 -7.90
C SER A 284 8.58 -0.91 -7.49
N GLU A 285 8.63 -0.27 -6.33
CA GLU A 285 9.86 0.20 -5.71
C GLU A 285 10.54 -0.84 -4.80
N GLY A 286 9.88 -1.96 -4.50
CA GLY A 286 10.40 -3.02 -3.63
C GLY A 286 9.88 -2.99 -2.19
N VAL A 287 8.87 -2.15 -1.89
CA VAL A 287 8.25 -2.10 -0.56
C VAL A 287 7.29 -3.28 -0.39
N ARG A 288 7.49 -4.05 0.69
CA ARG A 288 6.71 -5.26 0.99
C ARG A 288 5.57 -4.96 1.96
N PHE A 289 4.47 -5.69 1.82
CA PHE A 289 3.32 -5.63 2.73
C PHE A 289 3.05 -7.00 3.35
N ASP A 290 2.56 -7.02 4.58
CA ASP A 290 2.11 -8.20 5.30
C ASP A 290 0.69 -8.61 4.86
N GLY A 291 0.23 -9.76 5.36
CA GLY A 291 -1.12 -10.28 5.06
C GLY A 291 -2.26 -9.42 5.61
N ASN A 292 -1.97 -8.41 6.44
CA ASN A 292 -2.93 -7.44 6.96
C ASN A 292 -2.91 -6.12 6.18
N GLY A 293 -2.13 -6.01 5.11
CA GLY A 293 -1.97 -4.80 4.32
C GLY A 293 -1.12 -3.71 4.99
N LYS A 294 -0.32 -4.06 6.01
CA LYS A 294 0.68 -3.19 6.61
C LYS A 294 2.02 -3.37 5.94
N VAL A 295 2.77 -2.30 5.77
CA VAL A 295 4.12 -2.37 5.26
C VAL A 295 5.03 -3.14 6.22
N VAL A 296 5.96 -3.93 5.68
CA VAL A 296 6.94 -4.69 6.44
C VAL A 296 8.24 -3.91 6.55
N GLY A 297 8.77 -3.80 7.76
CA GLY A 297 10.04 -3.13 8.06
C GLY A 297 9.84 -1.90 8.95
N GLU A 298 10.92 -1.17 9.18
CA GLU A 298 10.90 0.07 9.95
C GLU A 298 10.80 1.30 9.03
N PRO A 299 10.05 2.34 9.43
CA PRO A 299 9.94 3.56 8.65
C PRO A 299 11.30 4.26 8.57
N PHE A 300 11.59 4.80 7.39
CA PHE A 300 12.76 5.63 7.17
C PHE A 300 12.67 6.90 8.02
N ARG A 301 13.70 7.12 8.85
CA ARG A 301 13.84 8.27 9.76
C ARG A 301 15.14 9.05 9.56
N GLN A 302 16.04 8.57 8.70
CA GLN A 302 17.35 9.19 8.43
C GLN A 302 17.21 10.30 7.38
N PHE A 303 16.30 11.24 7.61
CA PHE A 303 16.07 12.33 6.67
C PHE A 303 17.28 13.26 6.64
N HIS A 304 17.51 13.86 5.48
CA HIS A 304 18.47 14.96 5.33
C HIS A 304 17.85 16.07 4.51
N SER A 305 18.27 17.30 4.81
CA SER A 305 17.93 18.47 4.01
C SER A 305 18.95 18.62 2.89
N PHE A 306 18.49 18.95 1.70
CA PHE A 306 19.35 19.17 0.54
C PHE A 306 19.94 20.58 0.48
N GLU A 307 19.94 21.33 1.59
CA GLU A 307 20.33 22.75 1.68
C GLU A 307 21.64 23.09 0.96
N HIS A 308 22.61 22.17 0.89
CA HIS A 308 23.93 22.39 0.29
C HIS A 308 24.19 21.59 -1.01
N ILE A 309 23.16 21.05 -1.67
CA ILE A 309 23.36 20.51 -3.03
C ILE A 309 23.37 21.67 -4.03
N GLU A 310 24.58 22.01 -4.48
CA GLU A 310 24.90 22.84 -5.64
C GLU A 310 24.83 22.04 -6.95
#